data_AF-A0A919QX37-F1
#
_entry.id   AF-A0A919QX37-F1
#
_cell.length_a   1.000
_cell.length_b   1.000
_cell.length_c   1.000
_cell.angle_alpha   90.00
_cell.angle_beta   90.00
_cell.angle_gamma   90.00
#
_symmetry.space_group_name_H-M   'P 1'
#
loop_
_entity.id
_entity.type
_entity.pdbx_description
1 polymer ?
#
loop_
_entity_poly.entity_id
_entity_poly.type
_entity_poly.pdbx_seq_one_letter_code
_entity_poly.pdbx_strand_id
1 'polypeptide(L)'
;MFFRIRRRWLHVLLVNLALLTGVAMVALGVVVPVVLLSEADDTRLHRWSEIGQAVAPVGVFYSGVAFVAIALTLFLQGRELRNQREELAIAREEQMRSSEIALRELHTDLIRMAIEDPELRQVWPEIAAGVTVTKRDHYCNLILNLQKVAYETHTIELAELRGALQHLMASRDMYGFWAKARMARVAITGGDEAEDFFTTEVDRAFAAAAPPAKRNLLHRCRVHLRSKLRRRSFRHGR
;
A
#
# COMPACT_ATOMS: atom_id res chain seq x y z
N MET A 1 -22.68 -9.53 15.55
CA MET A 1 -21.57 -8.79 16.18
C MET A 1 -21.52 -8.91 17.72
N PHE A 2 -22.65 -8.83 18.43
CA PHE A 2 -22.73 -8.91 19.91
C PHE A 2 -22.23 -10.22 20.56
N PHE A 3 -22.39 -11.37 19.89
CA PHE A 3 -22.01 -12.67 20.47
C PHE A 3 -20.50 -12.85 20.66
N ARG A 4 -19.67 -12.16 19.85
CA ARG A 4 -18.20 -12.25 19.89
C ARG A 4 -17.59 -11.46 21.06
N ILE A 5 -18.27 -10.39 21.49
CA ILE A 5 -17.83 -9.52 22.60
C ILE A 5 -18.06 -10.24 23.93
N ARG A 6 -19.23 -10.85 24.13
CA ARG A 6 -19.58 -11.57 25.37
C ARG A 6 -18.69 -12.78 25.63
N ARG A 7 -18.26 -13.49 24.58
CA ARG A 7 -17.32 -14.62 24.70
C ARG A 7 -15.91 -14.18 25.13
N ARG A 8 -15.44 -13.03 24.64
CA ARG A 8 -14.13 -12.47 25.01
C ARG A 8 -14.07 -12.07 26.49
N TRP A 9 -15.14 -11.47 27.01
CA TRP A 9 -15.25 -11.09 28.42
C TRP A 9 -15.28 -12.29 29.36
N LEU A 10 -16.00 -13.36 29.00
CA LEU A 10 -16.04 -14.60 29.79
C LEU A 10 -14.65 -15.26 29.88
N HIS A 11 -13.90 -15.30 28.77
CA HIS A 11 -12.53 -15.84 28.79
C HIS A 11 -11.59 -15.02 29.68
N VAL A 12 -11.68 -13.68 29.64
CA VAL A 12 -10.86 -12.81 30.50
C VAL A 12 -11.18 -13.02 31.99
N LEU A 13 -12.46 -13.14 32.35
CA LEU A 13 -12.88 -13.42 33.72
C LEU A 13 -12.38 -14.78 34.22
N LEU A 14 -12.47 -15.82 33.39
CA LEU A 14 -11.99 -17.16 33.74
C LEU A 14 -10.47 -17.19 33.94
N VAL A 15 -9.72 -16.50 33.08
CA VAL A 15 -8.25 -16.42 33.21
C VAL A 15 -7.86 -15.67 34.48
N ASN A 16 -8.48 -14.52 34.77
CA ASN A 16 -8.21 -13.76 35.99
C ASN A 16 -8.58 -14.54 37.26
N LEU A 17 -9.69 -15.27 37.24
CA LEU A 17 -10.09 -16.11 38.36
C LEU A 17 -9.07 -17.22 38.60
N ALA A 18 -8.63 -17.91 37.54
CA ALA A 18 -7.60 -18.96 37.61
C ALA A 18 -6.26 -18.42 38.12
N LEU A 19 -5.89 -17.19 37.72
CA LEU A 19 -4.69 -16.52 38.20
C LEU A 19 -4.79 -16.21 39.70
N LEU A 20 -5.92 -15.66 40.14
CA LEU A 20 -6.18 -15.34 41.55
C LEU A 20 -6.18 -16.59 42.44
N THR A 21 -6.82 -17.68 42.00
CA THR A 21 -6.78 -18.94 42.75
C THR A 21 -5.38 -19.54 42.77
N GLY A 22 -4.62 -19.45 41.68
CA GLY A 22 -3.22 -19.87 41.65
C GLY A 22 -2.35 -19.11 42.65
N VAL A 23 -2.44 -17.77 42.66
CA VAL A 23 -1.71 -16.91 43.61
C VAL A 23 -2.14 -17.20 45.05
N ALA A 24 -3.43 -17.35 45.30
CA ALA A 24 -3.95 -17.68 46.63
C ALA A 24 -3.45 -19.04 47.13
N MET A 25 -3.40 -20.07 46.28
CA MET A 25 -2.84 -21.38 46.65
C MET A 25 -1.36 -21.29 47.01
N VAL A 26 -0.57 -20.55 46.23
CA VAL A 26 0.87 -20.36 46.52
C VAL A 26 1.06 -19.60 47.83
N ALA A 27 0.30 -18.53 48.05
CA ALA A 27 0.35 -17.76 49.30
C ALA A 27 -0.04 -18.61 50.52
N LEU A 28 -1.11 -19.39 50.43
CA LEU A 28 -1.51 -20.33 51.48
C LEU A 28 -0.44 -21.40 51.74
N GLY A 29 0.20 -21.90 50.68
CA GLY A 29 1.30 -22.86 50.78
C GLY A 29 2.53 -22.34 51.53
N VAL A 30 2.72 -21.02 51.63
CA VAL A 30 3.83 -20.39 52.37
C VAL A 30 3.38 -19.90 53.75
N VAL A 31 2.22 -19.25 53.83
CA VAL A 31 1.72 -18.63 55.08
C VAL A 31 1.34 -19.68 56.12
N VAL A 32 0.67 -20.77 55.71
CA VAL A 32 0.21 -21.79 56.64
C VAL A 32 1.38 -22.49 57.35
N PRO A 33 2.45 -22.96 56.66
CA PRO A 33 3.62 -23.49 57.33
C PRO A 33 4.32 -22.49 58.24
N VAL A 34 4.44 -21.22 57.83
CA VAL A 34 5.11 -20.17 58.63
C VAL A 34 4.38 -19.89 59.95
N VAL A 35 3.05 -19.78 59.90
CA VAL A 35 2.23 -19.59 61.12
C VAL A 35 2.32 -20.82 62.03
N LEU A 36 2.22 -22.03 61.46
CA LEU A 36 2.35 -23.27 62.23
C LEU A 36 3.74 -23.44 62.86
N LEU A 37 4.81 -23.05 62.16
CA LEU A 37 6.17 -23.06 62.68
C LEU A 37 6.37 -22.05 63.83
N SER A 38 5.61 -20.96 63.86
CA SER A 38 5.70 -19.96 64.93
C SER A 38 5.05 -20.40 66.25
N GLU A 39 4.18 -21.41 66.23
CA GLU A 39 3.46 -21.93 67.41
C GLU A 39 3.87 -23.36 67.83
N ALA A 40 4.86 -23.97 67.16
CA ALA A 40 5.18 -25.39 67.34
C ALA A 40 6.32 -25.67 68.34
N ASP A 41 6.06 -26.60 69.27
CA ASP A 41 7.04 -27.21 70.18
C ASP A 41 7.97 -28.23 69.46
N ASP A 42 9.18 -28.45 70.00
CA ASP A 42 10.23 -29.34 69.43
C ASP A 42 9.75 -30.76 69.09
N THR A 43 8.86 -31.34 69.92
CA THR A 43 8.30 -32.68 69.68
C THR A 43 7.20 -32.74 68.61
N ARG A 44 6.57 -31.60 68.28
CA ARG A 44 5.66 -31.49 67.13
C ARG A 44 6.46 -31.22 65.86
N LEU A 45 7.47 -30.37 65.92
CA LEU A 45 8.40 -30.10 64.82
C LEU A 45 9.05 -31.38 64.28
N HIS A 46 9.48 -32.29 65.17
CA HIS A 46 10.12 -33.53 64.74
C HIS A 46 9.18 -34.46 63.94
N ARG A 47 7.94 -34.66 64.40
CA ARG A 47 6.91 -35.43 63.69
C ARG A 47 6.52 -34.81 62.34
N TRP A 48 6.44 -33.48 62.29
CA TRP A 48 6.11 -32.77 61.05
C TRP A 48 7.26 -32.83 60.04
N SER A 49 8.51 -32.84 60.50
CA SER A 49 9.68 -33.07 59.64
C SER A 49 9.68 -34.46 59.01
N GLU A 50 9.33 -35.51 59.76
CA GLU A 50 9.21 -36.88 59.22
C GLU A 50 8.10 -36.98 58.15
N ILE A 51 6.95 -36.33 58.38
CA ILE A 51 5.87 -36.25 57.39
C ILE A 51 6.31 -35.44 56.17
N GLY A 52 7.01 -34.32 56.36
CA GLY A 52 7.54 -33.50 55.27
C GLY A 52 8.55 -34.24 54.40
N GLN A 53 9.43 -35.05 55.01
CA GLN A 53 10.36 -35.91 54.28
C GLN A 53 9.63 -37.01 53.48
N ALA A 54 8.54 -37.57 54.00
CA ALA A 54 7.71 -38.53 53.28
C ALA A 54 6.97 -37.91 52.08
N VAL A 55 6.67 -36.62 52.12
CA VAL A 55 5.98 -35.88 51.04
C VAL A 55 6.96 -35.25 50.03
N ALA A 56 8.24 -35.12 50.37
CA ALA A 56 9.28 -34.55 49.49
C ALA A 56 9.34 -35.17 48.07
N PRO A 57 9.20 -36.50 47.88
CA PRO A 57 9.17 -37.10 46.53
C PRO A 57 8.00 -36.61 45.68
N VAL A 58 6.86 -36.32 46.31
CA VAL A 58 5.65 -35.81 45.64
C VAL A 58 5.92 -34.40 45.10
N GLY A 59 6.59 -33.55 45.87
CA GLY A 59 6.97 -32.19 45.44
C GLY A 59 7.91 -32.17 44.22
N VAL A 60 8.87 -33.11 44.16
CA VAL A 60 9.76 -33.27 43.01
C VAL A 60 8.97 -33.69 41.77
N PHE A 61 7.99 -34.58 41.91
CA PHE A 61 7.13 -35.00 40.81
C PHE A 61 6.31 -33.83 40.25
N TYR A 62 5.66 -33.04 41.11
CA TYR A 62 4.90 -31.87 40.67
C TYR A 62 5.77 -30.81 40.01
N SER A 63 6.98 -30.58 40.53
CA SER A 63 7.94 -29.63 39.94
C SER A 63 8.40 -30.08 38.55
N GLY A 64 8.65 -31.38 38.37
CA GLY A 64 8.97 -31.96 37.07
C GLY A 64 7.83 -31.80 36.05
N VAL A 65 6.60 -32.10 36.47
CA VAL A 65 5.41 -31.91 35.61
C VAL A 65 5.21 -30.44 35.24
N ALA A 66 5.35 -29.52 36.20
CA ALA A 66 5.24 -28.09 35.95
C ALA A 66 6.32 -27.60 34.97
N PHE A 67 7.56 -28.08 35.12
CA PHE A 67 8.65 -27.75 34.21
C PHE A 67 8.36 -28.22 32.78
N VAL A 68 7.88 -29.47 32.61
CA VAL A 68 7.49 -29.99 31.29
C VAL A 68 6.36 -29.18 30.67
N ALA A 69 5.36 -28.79 31.47
CA ALA A 69 4.25 -27.96 31.00
C ALA A 69 4.73 -26.57 30.54
N ILE A 70 5.64 -25.93 31.29
CA ILE A 70 6.23 -24.63 30.91
C ILE A 70 7.06 -24.79 29.64
N ALA A 71 7.92 -25.82 29.56
CA ALA A 71 8.74 -26.08 28.39
C ALA A 71 7.89 -26.31 27.12
N LEU A 72 6.82 -27.09 27.23
CA LEU A 72 5.87 -27.31 26.14
C LEU A 72 5.17 -26.00 25.75
N THR A 73 4.77 -25.19 26.73
CA THR A 73 4.14 -23.88 26.51
C THR A 73 5.07 -22.94 25.75
N LEU A 74 6.33 -22.82 26.18
CA LEU A 74 7.33 -21.98 25.53
C LEU A 74 7.62 -22.46 24.10
N PHE A 75 7.64 -23.78 23.87
CA PHE A 75 7.82 -24.34 22.54
C PHE A 75 6.65 -24.00 21.60
N LEU A 76 5.41 -24.13 22.09
CA LEU A 76 4.22 -23.74 21.34
C LEU A 76 4.19 -22.23 21.07
N GLN A 77 4.50 -21.40 22.07
CA GLN A 77 4.62 -19.94 21.91
C GLN A 77 5.70 -19.56 20.88
N GLY A 78 6.83 -20.26 20.86
CA GLY A 78 7.89 -20.03 19.88
C GLY A 78 7.47 -20.33 18.44
N ARG A 79 6.68 -21.38 18.22
CA ARG A 79 6.11 -21.69 16.90
C ARG A 79 5.08 -20.65 16.46
N GLU A 80 4.20 -20.25 17.38
CA GLU A 80 3.18 -19.23 17.12
C GLU A 80 3.83 -17.88 16.74
N LEU A 81 4.86 -17.45 17.47
CA LEU A 81 5.59 -16.21 17.15
C LEU A 81 6.27 -16.25 15.77
N ARG A 82 6.75 -17.43 15.34
CA ARG A 82 7.31 -17.58 13.98
C ARG A 82 6.22 -17.44 12.92
N ASN A 83 5.09 -18.12 13.10
CA ASN A 83 3.97 -18.03 12.18
C ASN A 83 3.43 -16.59 12.08
N GLN A 84 3.29 -15.90 13.22
CA GLN A 84 2.87 -14.49 13.25
C GLN A 84 3.83 -13.56 12.51
N ARG A 85 5.14 -13.81 12.58
CA ARG A 85 6.13 -13.01 11.84
C ARG A 85 6.03 -13.22 10.33
N GLU A 86 5.81 -14.47 9.90
CA GLU A 86 5.61 -14.81 8.49
C GLU A 86 4.31 -14.17 7.95
N GLU A 87 3.22 -14.28 8.69
CA GLU A 87 1.94 -13.63 8.36
C GLU A 87 2.07 -12.10 8.29
N LEU A 88 2.78 -11.48 9.24
CA LEU A 88 3.03 -10.03 9.23
C LEU A 88 3.90 -9.59 8.05
N ALA A 89 4.86 -10.40 7.63
CA ALA A 89 5.70 -10.10 6.47
C ALA A 89 4.86 -10.08 5.19
N ILE A 90 4.02 -11.09 4.99
CA ILE A 90 3.08 -11.18 3.86
C ILE A 90 2.09 -10.01 3.89
N ALA A 91 1.47 -9.73 5.04
CA ALA A 91 0.51 -8.65 5.17
C ALA A 91 1.13 -7.26 4.89
N ARG A 92 2.40 -7.04 5.25
CA ARG A 92 3.12 -5.80 4.92
C ARG A 92 3.35 -5.67 3.42
N GLU A 93 3.78 -6.75 2.76
CA GLU A 93 3.98 -6.76 1.32
C GLU A 93 2.67 -6.47 0.57
N GLU A 94 1.57 -7.13 0.98
CA GLU A 94 0.23 -6.87 0.44
C GLU A 94 -0.23 -5.45 0.71
N GLN A 95 0.03 -4.90 1.90
CA GLN A 95 -0.32 -3.52 2.24
C GLN A 95 0.47 -2.53 1.38
N MET A 96 1.77 -2.73 1.17
CA MET A 96 2.59 -1.87 0.32
C MET A 96 2.04 -1.88 -1.11
N ARG A 97 1.78 -3.07 -1.66
CA ARG A 97 1.20 -3.23 -3.00
C ARG A 97 -0.17 -2.58 -3.12
N SER A 98 -1.02 -2.74 -2.11
CA SER A 98 -2.35 -2.11 -2.07
C SER A 98 -2.26 -0.59 -1.99
N SER A 99 -1.32 -0.04 -1.21
CA SER A 99 -1.11 1.40 -1.11
C SER A 99 -0.66 2.01 -2.44
N GLU A 100 0.20 1.30 -3.17
CA GLU A 100 0.68 1.73 -4.48
C GLU A 100 -0.47 1.78 -5.50
N ILE A 101 -1.33 0.76 -5.51
CA ILE A 101 -2.53 0.71 -6.36
C ILE A 101 -3.46 1.88 -6.01
N ALA A 102 -3.72 2.12 -4.73
CA ALA A 102 -4.60 3.20 -4.27
C ALA A 102 -4.05 4.58 -4.64
N LEU A 103 -2.73 4.80 -4.57
CA LEU A 103 -2.10 6.06 -5.01
C LEU A 103 -2.25 6.29 -6.52
N ARG A 104 -2.14 5.23 -7.33
CA ARG A 104 -2.34 5.30 -8.79
C ARG A 104 -3.79 5.60 -9.16
N GLU A 105 -4.74 5.03 -8.44
CA GLU A 105 -6.17 5.33 -8.58
C GLU A 105 -6.48 6.79 -8.21
N LEU A 106 -5.98 7.26 -7.07
CA LEU A 106 -6.11 8.65 -6.62
C LEU A 106 -5.54 9.64 -7.65
N HIS A 107 -4.35 9.36 -8.20
CA HIS A 107 -3.74 10.19 -9.24
C HIS A 107 -4.63 10.30 -10.50
N THR A 108 -5.21 9.17 -10.91
CA THR A 108 -6.12 9.11 -12.05
C THR A 108 -7.39 9.94 -11.79
N ASP A 109 -7.95 9.84 -10.59
CA ASP A 109 -9.13 10.60 -10.17
C ASP A 109 -8.87 12.10 -10.07
N LEU A 110 -7.73 12.52 -9.51
CA LEU A 110 -7.33 13.93 -9.48
C LEU A 110 -7.23 14.53 -10.89
N ILE A 111 -6.60 13.81 -11.81
CA ILE A 111 -6.49 14.26 -13.21
C ILE A 111 -7.87 14.30 -13.86
N ARG A 112 -8.73 13.30 -13.61
CA ARG A 112 -10.10 13.27 -14.13
C ARG A 112 -10.90 14.47 -13.66
N MET A 113 -10.85 14.80 -12.36
CA MET A 113 -11.50 15.97 -11.80
C MET A 113 -10.99 17.27 -12.44
N ALA A 114 -9.68 17.42 -12.68
CA ALA A 114 -9.11 18.59 -13.36
C ALA A 114 -9.50 18.68 -14.86
N ILE A 115 -9.83 17.55 -15.50
CA ILE A 115 -10.35 17.52 -16.87
C ILE A 115 -11.82 17.94 -16.90
N GLU A 116 -12.63 17.43 -15.96
CA GLU A 116 -14.06 17.68 -15.86
C GLU A 116 -14.33 19.13 -15.42
N ASP A 117 -13.67 19.60 -14.36
CA ASP A 117 -13.84 20.92 -13.77
C ASP A 117 -12.78 21.93 -14.27
N PRO A 118 -13.18 23.03 -14.95
CA PRO A 118 -12.28 24.11 -15.33
C PRO A 118 -11.66 24.90 -14.18
N GLU A 119 -12.34 25.04 -13.04
CA GLU A 119 -11.86 25.78 -11.87
C GLU A 119 -10.74 25.01 -11.17
N LEU A 120 -10.93 23.70 -10.98
CA LEU A 120 -9.89 22.81 -10.44
C LEU A 120 -8.67 22.69 -11.35
N ARG A 121 -8.76 23.05 -12.63
CA ARG A 121 -7.58 23.13 -13.51
C ARG A 121 -6.71 24.35 -13.23
N GLN A 122 -7.30 25.45 -12.79
CA GLN A 122 -6.58 26.71 -12.58
C GLN A 122 -5.64 26.65 -11.37
N VAL A 123 -5.89 25.74 -10.42
CA VAL A 123 -5.00 25.52 -9.27
C VAL A 123 -3.75 24.73 -9.64
N TRP A 124 -3.67 24.15 -10.84
CA TRP A 124 -2.47 23.44 -11.28
C TRP A 124 -1.40 24.44 -11.71
N PRO A 125 -0.15 24.28 -11.24
CA PRO A 125 0.95 25.16 -11.61
C PRO A 125 1.23 25.07 -13.11
N GLU A 126 1.73 26.17 -13.68
CA GLU A 126 2.18 26.20 -15.07
C GLU A 126 3.34 25.22 -15.28
N ILE A 127 3.28 24.41 -16.34
CA ILE A 127 4.36 23.46 -16.69
C ILE A 127 5.64 24.21 -17.06
N ALA A 128 5.51 25.40 -17.63
CA ALA A 128 6.59 26.33 -17.92
C ALA A 128 6.02 27.76 -17.92
N ALA A 129 6.85 28.74 -17.55
CA ALA A 129 6.41 30.14 -17.42
C ALA A 129 5.71 30.66 -18.69
N GLY A 130 4.46 31.10 -18.53
CA GLY A 130 3.65 31.65 -19.62
C GLY A 130 2.99 30.60 -20.53
N VAL A 131 3.06 29.31 -20.18
CA VAL A 131 2.45 28.21 -20.95
C VAL A 131 1.17 27.74 -20.27
N THR A 132 0.03 28.15 -20.81
CA THR A 132 -1.28 27.71 -20.32
C THR A 132 -1.49 26.21 -20.57
N VAL A 133 -1.78 25.47 -19.51
CA VAL A 133 -2.07 24.04 -19.58
C VAL A 133 -3.52 23.83 -20.05
N THR A 134 -3.70 22.98 -21.05
CA THR A 134 -5.03 22.66 -21.59
C THR A 134 -5.56 21.32 -21.06
N LYS A 135 -6.87 21.06 -21.19
CA LYS A 135 -7.46 19.73 -20.89
C LYS A 135 -6.73 18.60 -21.59
N ARG A 136 -6.28 18.85 -22.83
CA ARG A 136 -5.56 17.86 -23.63
C ARG A 136 -4.18 17.55 -23.08
N ASP A 137 -3.52 18.52 -22.47
CA ASP A 137 -2.20 18.33 -21.86
C ASP A 137 -2.29 17.41 -20.65
N HIS A 138 -3.29 17.58 -19.79
CA HIS A 138 -3.54 16.66 -18.68
C HIS A 138 -3.88 15.25 -19.16
N TYR A 139 -4.67 15.13 -20.22
CA TYR A 139 -4.97 13.83 -20.83
C TYR A 139 -3.72 13.18 -21.46
N CYS A 140 -2.84 13.96 -22.09
CA CYS A 140 -1.57 13.46 -22.61
C CYS A 140 -0.66 12.96 -21.48
N ASN A 141 -0.59 13.70 -20.37
CA ASN A 141 0.14 13.27 -19.17
C ASN A 141 -0.41 11.95 -18.62
N LEU A 142 -1.75 11.79 -18.58
CA LEU A 142 -2.38 10.54 -18.14
C LEU A 142 -1.98 9.36 -19.04
N ILE A 143 -2.03 9.52 -20.36
CA ILE A 143 -1.67 8.46 -21.30
C ILE A 143 -0.19 8.06 -21.14
N LEU A 144 0.72 9.03 -21.01
CA LEU A 144 2.15 8.72 -20.81
C LEU A 144 2.40 8.02 -19.49
N ASN A 145 1.77 8.47 -18.40
CA ASN A 145 1.87 7.81 -17.10
C ASN A 145 1.29 6.39 -17.14
N LEU A 146 0.23 6.16 -17.92
CA LEU A 146 -0.32 4.81 -18.14
C LEU A 146 0.71 3.89 -18.82
N GLN A 147 1.42 4.37 -19.85
CA GLN A 147 2.47 3.57 -20.50
C GLN A 147 3.65 3.29 -19.56
N LYS A 148 4.03 4.29 -18.74
CA LYS A 148 5.05 4.13 -17.71
C LYS A 148 4.66 3.01 -16.73
N VAL A 149 3.48 3.13 -16.15
CA VAL A 149 2.97 2.16 -15.17
C VAL A 149 2.88 0.75 -15.78
N ALA A 150 2.37 0.63 -17.01
CA ALA A 150 2.26 -0.67 -17.68
C ALA A 150 3.63 -1.36 -17.87
N TYR A 151 4.68 -0.57 -18.12
CA TYR A 151 6.05 -1.08 -18.20
C TYR A 151 6.62 -1.45 -16.83
N GLU A 152 6.45 -0.60 -15.82
CA GLU A 152 6.93 -0.85 -14.45
C GLU A 152 6.26 -2.06 -13.81
N THR A 153 4.99 -2.32 -14.13
CA THR A 153 4.28 -3.54 -13.67
C THR A 153 4.54 -4.77 -14.53
N HIS A 154 5.51 -4.69 -15.47
CA HIS A 154 5.82 -5.76 -16.42
C HIS A 154 4.60 -6.30 -17.18
N THR A 155 3.60 -5.43 -17.40
CA THR A 155 2.41 -5.76 -18.20
C THR A 155 2.70 -5.66 -19.69
N ILE A 156 3.65 -4.80 -20.07
CA ILE A 156 4.21 -4.69 -21.41
C ILE A 156 5.73 -4.82 -21.37
N GLU A 157 6.31 -5.38 -22.42
CA GLU A 157 7.75 -5.44 -22.60
C GLU A 157 8.32 -4.15 -23.19
N LEU A 158 9.65 -3.98 -23.12
CA LEU A 158 10.33 -2.79 -23.62
C LEU A 158 10.09 -2.53 -25.12
N ALA A 159 9.99 -3.58 -25.93
CA ALA A 159 9.71 -3.44 -27.36
C ALA A 159 8.30 -2.88 -27.60
N GLU A 160 7.33 -3.33 -26.81
CA GLU A 160 5.94 -2.86 -26.87
C GLU A 160 5.82 -1.42 -26.38
N LEU A 161 6.52 -1.07 -25.29
CA LEU A 161 6.62 0.31 -24.81
C LEU A 161 7.16 1.23 -25.92
N ARG A 162 8.26 0.86 -26.57
CA ARG A 162 8.84 1.65 -27.66
C ARG A 162 7.87 1.81 -28.84
N GLY A 163 7.17 0.74 -29.22
CA GLY A 163 6.13 0.79 -30.25
C GLY A 163 4.97 1.73 -29.87
N ALA A 164 4.49 1.65 -28.62
CA ALA A 164 3.45 2.51 -28.11
C ALA A 164 3.88 3.98 -28.09
N LEU A 165 5.08 4.28 -27.59
CA LEU A 165 5.62 5.65 -27.55
C LEU A 165 5.79 6.23 -28.97
N GLN A 166 6.29 5.45 -29.94
CA GLN A 166 6.37 5.88 -31.34
C GLN A 166 4.99 6.21 -31.91
N HIS A 167 3.99 5.34 -31.66
CA HIS A 167 2.62 5.58 -32.09
C HIS A 167 2.00 6.83 -31.44
N LEU A 168 2.22 7.01 -30.14
CA LEU A 168 1.76 8.18 -29.41
C LEU A 168 2.39 9.47 -29.92
N MET A 169 3.68 9.46 -30.24
CA MET A 169 4.40 10.64 -30.75
C MET A 169 4.00 11.03 -32.18
N ALA A 170 3.31 10.16 -32.92
CA ALA A 170 2.65 10.54 -34.17
C ALA A 170 1.46 11.50 -33.95
N SER A 171 0.89 11.53 -32.74
CA SER A 171 -0.17 12.47 -32.38
C SER A 171 0.36 13.88 -32.15
N ARG A 172 -0.29 14.87 -32.76
CA ARG A 172 0.11 16.26 -32.62
C ARG A 172 0.01 16.80 -31.21
N ASP A 173 -1.04 16.43 -30.50
CA ASP A 173 -1.25 16.89 -29.13
C ASP A 173 -0.19 16.29 -28.19
N MET A 174 0.17 15.02 -28.39
CA MET A 174 1.21 14.35 -27.60
C MET A 174 2.61 14.91 -27.86
N TYR A 175 2.97 15.09 -29.14
CA TYR A 175 4.23 15.72 -29.52
C TYR A 175 4.34 17.14 -28.94
N GLY A 176 3.27 17.93 -29.08
CA GLY A 176 3.21 19.30 -28.56
C GLY A 176 3.27 19.35 -27.03
N PHE A 177 2.61 18.41 -26.35
CA PHE A 177 2.68 18.26 -24.90
C PHE A 177 4.12 17.97 -24.44
N TRP A 178 4.75 16.93 -25.00
CA TRP A 178 6.11 16.53 -24.60
C TRP A 178 7.12 17.65 -24.85
N ALA A 179 7.00 18.36 -25.97
CA ALA A 179 7.85 19.52 -26.27
C ALA A 179 7.80 20.61 -25.20
N LYS A 180 6.65 20.79 -24.52
CA LYS A 180 6.47 21.75 -23.42
C LYS A 180 6.96 21.19 -22.09
N ALA A 181 6.68 19.92 -21.81
CA ALA A 181 6.87 19.31 -20.49
C ALA A 181 8.27 18.75 -20.25
N ARG A 182 9.03 18.38 -21.31
CA ARG A 182 10.29 17.63 -21.16
C ARG A 182 11.29 18.29 -20.20
N MET A 183 11.46 19.62 -20.31
CA MET A 183 12.46 20.34 -19.50
C MET A 183 12.07 20.39 -18.03
N ALA A 184 10.78 20.63 -17.75
CA ALA A 184 10.27 20.61 -16.39
C ALA A 184 10.37 19.21 -15.77
N ARG A 185 10.10 18.16 -16.56
CA ARG A 185 10.19 16.77 -16.09
C ARG A 185 11.64 16.42 -15.71
N VAL A 186 12.61 16.63 -16.61
CA VAL A 186 14.04 16.38 -16.33
C VAL A 186 14.53 17.16 -15.10
N ALA A 187 14.06 18.40 -14.90
CA ALA A 187 14.45 19.19 -13.74
C ALA A 187 13.89 18.66 -12.41
N ILE A 188 12.73 17.99 -12.43
CA ILE A 188 12.07 17.45 -11.23
C ILE A 188 12.54 16.02 -10.93
N THR A 189 12.70 15.18 -11.96
CA THR A 189 12.96 13.75 -11.81
C THR A 189 14.44 13.37 -11.92
N GLY A 190 15.32 14.32 -12.23
CA GLY A 190 16.74 14.04 -12.42
C GLY A 190 17.36 13.39 -11.18
N GLY A 191 17.98 12.22 -11.38
CA GLY A 191 18.59 11.43 -10.31
C GLY A 191 17.78 10.20 -9.87
N ASP A 192 16.56 10.03 -10.38
CA ASP A 192 15.84 8.76 -10.32
C ASP A 192 16.08 7.95 -11.60
N GLU A 193 16.81 6.84 -11.48
CA GLU A 193 17.21 5.98 -12.60
C GLU A 193 16.00 5.46 -13.40
N ALA A 194 14.88 5.15 -12.73
CA ALA A 194 13.68 4.63 -13.40
C ALA A 194 12.96 5.73 -14.19
N GLU A 195 12.83 6.93 -13.63
CA GLU A 195 12.26 8.09 -14.34
C GLU A 195 13.16 8.56 -15.48
N ASP A 196 14.48 8.56 -15.27
CA ASP A 196 15.46 8.94 -16.28
C ASP A 196 15.44 7.96 -17.46
N PHE A 197 15.32 6.66 -17.18
CA PHE A 197 15.15 5.64 -18.21
C PHE A 197 13.87 5.88 -19.03
N PHE A 198 12.73 6.02 -18.37
CA PHE A 198 11.45 6.24 -19.06
C PHE A 198 11.49 7.54 -19.88
N THR A 199 11.97 8.64 -19.29
CA THR A 199 12.12 9.94 -19.96
C THR A 199 13.00 9.83 -21.21
N THR A 200 14.09 9.05 -21.12
CA THR A 200 14.97 8.78 -22.26
C THR A 200 14.26 8.03 -23.40
N GLU A 201 13.44 7.02 -23.10
CA GLU A 201 12.67 6.30 -24.12
C GLU A 201 11.62 7.20 -24.78
N VAL A 202 10.96 8.08 -24.02
CA VAL A 202 10.03 9.08 -24.57
C VAL A 202 10.76 10.08 -25.45
N ASP A 203 11.93 10.56 -25.03
CA ASP A 203 12.77 11.48 -25.82
C ASP A 203 13.27 10.84 -27.12
N ARG A 204 13.60 9.55 -27.12
CA ARG A 204 13.93 8.82 -28.35
C ARG A 204 12.75 8.78 -29.32
N ALA A 205 11.56 8.46 -28.83
CA ALA A 205 10.35 8.44 -29.66
C ALA A 205 10.02 9.85 -30.19
N PHE A 206 10.21 10.88 -29.36
CA PHE A 206 10.02 12.27 -29.75
C PHE A 206 11.02 12.72 -30.83
N ALA A 207 12.31 12.39 -30.68
CA ALA A 207 13.35 12.73 -31.64
C ALA A 207 13.18 12.00 -32.98
N ALA A 208 12.65 10.77 -32.95
CA ALA A 208 12.34 10.00 -34.16
C ALA A 208 11.08 10.49 -34.88
N ALA A 209 10.16 11.16 -34.16
CA ALA A 209 8.93 11.68 -34.73
C ALA A 209 9.15 13.00 -35.47
N ALA A 210 8.57 13.13 -36.67
CA ALA A 210 8.58 14.41 -37.39
C ALA A 210 7.62 15.42 -36.72
N PRO A 211 7.99 16.71 -36.63
CA PRO A 211 7.11 17.73 -36.09
C PRO A 211 5.79 17.77 -36.90
N PRO A 212 4.63 17.60 -36.26
CA PRO A 212 3.35 17.52 -36.96
C PRO A 212 3.06 18.84 -37.68
N ALA A 213 2.72 18.76 -38.96
CA ALA A 213 2.51 19.93 -39.82
C ALA A 213 1.53 20.94 -39.19
N LYS A 214 1.89 22.23 -39.18
CA LYS A 214 0.99 23.31 -38.75
C LYS A 214 -0.29 23.21 -39.59
N ARG A 215 -1.41 23.00 -38.91
CA ARG A 215 -2.73 22.91 -39.53
C ARG A 215 -3.01 24.19 -40.31
N ASN A 216 -2.77 24.17 -41.61
CA ASN A 216 -3.03 25.28 -42.51
C ASN A 216 -4.54 25.59 -42.47
N LEU A 217 -4.90 26.63 -41.71
CA LEU A 217 -6.26 27.16 -41.60
C LEU A 217 -6.89 27.49 -42.97
N LEU A 218 -6.05 27.73 -43.98
CA LEU A 218 -6.44 27.92 -45.38
C LEU A 218 -7.22 26.74 -45.97
N HIS A 219 -6.96 25.49 -45.56
CA HIS A 219 -7.71 24.35 -46.09
C HIS A 219 -9.16 24.32 -45.58
N ARG A 220 -9.42 24.77 -44.34
CA ARG A 220 -10.81 24.89 -43.83
C ARG A 220 -11.56 26.03 -44.48
N CYS A 221 -10.93 27.19 -44.68
CA CYS A 221 -11.54 28.30 -45.41
C CYS A 221 -11.92 27.89 -46.84
N ARG A 222 -11.06 27.15 -47.54
CA ARG A 222 -11.34 26.69 -48.92
C ARG A 222 -12.54 25.74 -49.00
N VAL A 223 -12.67 24.81 -48.06
CA VAL A 223 -13.80 23.86 -47.98
C VAL A 223 -15.10 24.57 -47.59
N HIS A 224 -15.03 25.54 -46.68
CA HIS A 224 -16.20 26.31 -46.24
C HIS A 224 -16.67 27.35 -47.27
N LEU A 225 -15.75 27.93 -48.07
CA LEU A 225 -16.11 28.79 -49.19
C LEU A 225 -16.75 28.00 -50.34
N ARG A 226 -16.21 26.81 -50.67
CA ARG A 226 -16.79 25.92 -51.70
C ARG A 226 -18.20 25.46 -51.34
N SER A 227 -18.48 25.16 -50.07
CA SER A 227 -19.82 24.76 -49.64
C SER A 227 -20.83 25.92 -49.67
N LYS A 228 -20.39 27.15 -49.37
CA LYS A 228 -21.24 28.36 -49.50
C LYS A 228 -21.53 28.72 -50.96
N LEU A 229 -20.56 28.60 -51.86
CA LEU A 229 -20.77 28.89 -53.30
C LEU A 229 -21.71 27.87 -53.96
N ARG A 230 -21.61 26.58 -53.61
CA ARG A 230 -22.50 25.52 -54.11
C ARG A 230 -23.94 25.65 -53.61
N ARG A 231 -24.16 26.25 -52.44
CA ARG A 231 -25.51 26.55 -51.91
C ARG A 231 -26.13 27.81 -52.53
N ARG A 232 -25.33 28.77 -53.03
CA ARG A 232 -25.85 29.95 -53.73
C ARG A 232 -26.30 29.65 -55.16
N SER A 233 -25.63 28.76 -55.89
CA SER A 233 -26.04 28.41 -57.26
C SER A 233 -27.38 27.65 -57.32
N PHE A 234 -27.78 26.97 -56.23
CA PHE A 234 -29.06 26.26 -56.15
C PHE A 234 -30.27 27.17 -55.83
N ARG A 235 -30.03 28.44 -55.45
CA ARG A 235 -31.08 29.37 -55.00
C ARG A 235 -31.49 30.41 -56.05
N HIS A 236 -30.90 30.39 -57.25
CA HIS A 236 -31.20 31.31 -58.35
C HIS A 236 -31.65 30.59 -59.65
N GLY A 237 -32.00 29.30 -59.55
CA GLY A 237 -32.46 28.47 -60.68
C GLY A 237 -33.89 27.93 -60.51
N ARG A 238 -34.76 28.67 -59.82
CA ARG A 238 -36.22 28.44 -59.80
C ARG A 238 -36.93 29.75 -59.98
#